data_AF-B7RG16-F1
#
_entry.id   AF-B7RG16-F1
#
_cell.length_a   1.000
_cell.length_b   1.000
_cell.length_c   1.000
_cell.angle_alpha   90.00
_cell.angle_beta   90.00
_cell.angle_gamma   90.00
#
_symmetry.space_group_name_H-M   'P 1'
#
loop_
_entity.id
_entity.type
_entity.pdbx_description
1 polymer ?
#
loop_
_entity_poly.entity_id
_entity_poly.type
_entity_poly.pdbx_seq_one_letter_code
_entity_poly.pdbx_strand_id
1 'polypeptide(L)'
;MILMALNFAFVAVALSQLLAMLRLVKGPNTGDRILALDTMVINAIALIILLGIRLGTDVYFESAMIIAMLGFVSTVAIARFVLRGDIIE
;
A
#
# COMPACT_ATOMS: atom_id res chain seq x y z
N MET A 1 -10.43 -11.53 22.33
CA MET A 1 -9.86 -10.17 22.21
C MET A 1 -9.14 -9.97 20.88
N ILE A 2 -8.20 -10.85 20.48
CA ILE A 2 -7.47 -10.75 19.21
C ILE A 2 -8.38 -10.72 17.96
N LEU A 3 -9.42 -11.56 17.91
CA LEU A 3 -10.38 -11.59 16.79
C LEU A 3 -11.14 -10.26 16.58
N MET A 4 -11.52 -9.59 17.67
CA MET A 4 -12.18 -8.27 17.59
C MET A 4 -11.19 -7.21 17.08
N ALA A 5 -9.94 -7.24 17.57
CA ALA A 5 -8.89 -6.33 17.08
C ALA A 5 -8.60 -6.55 15.59
N LEU A 6 -8.54 -7.81 15.12
CA LEU A 6 -8.34 -8.13 13.71
C LEU A 6 -9.50 -7.65 12.84
N ASN A 7 -10.74 -7.89 13.25
CA ASN A 7 -11.91 -7.42 12.50
C ASN A 7 -11.95 -5.89 12.43
N PHE A 8 -11.66 -5.20 13.53
CA PHE A 8 -11.56 -3.75 13.56
C PHE A 8 -10.46 -3.24 12.61
N ALA A 9 -9.25 -3.83 12.68
CA ALA A 9 -8.14 -3.47 11.81
C ALA A 9 -8.47 -3.69 10.33
N PHE A 10 -9.14 -4.80 9.99
CA PHE A 10 -9.59 -5.08 8.63
C PHE A 10 -10.52 -3.98 8.11
N VAL A 11 -11.54 -3.59 8.88
CA VAL A 11 -12.48 -2.55 8.48
C VAL A 11 -11.78 -1.19 8.37
N ALA A 12 -10.91 -0.85 9.33
CA ALA A 12 -10.18 0.41 9.33
C ALA A 12 -9.24 0.54 8.12
N VAL A 13 -8.47 -0.51 7.80
CA VAL A 13 -7.56 -0.51 6.65
C VAL A 13 -8.33 -0.57 5.33
N ALA A 14 -9.44 -1.31 5.25
CA ALA A 14 -10.30 -1.30 4.07
C ALA A 14 -10.89 0.09 3.81
N LEU A 15 -11.33 0.81 4.86
CA LEU A 15 -11.79 2.19 4.73
C LEU A 15 -10.65 3.13 4.30
N SER A 16 -9.46 2.99 4.89
CA SER A 16 -8.25 3.70 4.46
C SER A 16 -7.96 3.47 2.98
N GLN A 17 -8.10 2.24 2.49
CA GLN A 17 -7.89 1.89 1.09
C GLN A 17 -8.88 2.58 0.16
N LEU A 18 -10.16 2.62 0.54
CA LEU A 18 -11.19 3.34 -0.23
C LEU A 18 -10.91 4.85 -0.26
N LEU A 19 -10.51 5.44 0.86
CA LEU A 19 -10.16 6.86 0.93
C LEU A 19 -8.92 7.18 0.06
N ALA A 20 -7.93 6.29 0.04
CA ALA A 20 -6.75 6.42 -0.81
C ALA A 20 -7.12 6.33 -2.31
N MET A 21 -8.00 5.40 -2.69
CA MET A 21 -8.54 5.33 -4.06
C MET A 21 -9.27 6.61 -4.47
N LEU A 22 -10.10 7.17 -3.58
CA LEU A 22 -10.78 8.44 -3.85
C LEU A 22 -9.79 9.58 -4.06
N ARG A 23 -8.69 9.62 -3.29
CA ARG A 23 -7.64 10.64 -3.43
C ARG A 23 -6.80 10.45 -4.70
N LEU A 24 -6.58 9.21 -5.14
CA LEU A 24 -5.92 8.93 -6.42
C LEU A 24 -6.71 9.52 -7.60
N VAL A 25 -8.03 9.35 -7.60
CA VAL A 25 -8.90 9.84 -8.69
C VAL A 25 -9.07 11.37 -8.65
N LYS A 26 -9.29 11.94 -7.45
CA LYS A 26 -9.57 13.38 -7.27
C LYS A 26 -8.32 14.25 -7.09
N GLY A 27 -7.13 13.67 -7.02
CA GLY A 27 -5.89 14.40 -6.78
C GLY A 27 -5.62 15.45 -7.86
N PRO A 28 -5.41 16.74 -7.50
CA PRO A 28 -5.18 17.83 -8.45
C PRO A 28 -3.75 17.81 -9.02
N ASN A 29 -2.76 17.46 -8.20
CA ASN A 29 -1.36 17.39 -8.61
C ASN A 29 -0.94 15.93 -8.88
N THR A 30 -0.03 15.73 -9.83
CA THR A 30 0.60 14.43 -10.11
C THR A 30 1.28 13.86 -8.85
N GLY A 31 1.91 14.72 -8.04
CA GLY A 31 2.52 14.32 -6.76
C GLY A 31 1.51 13.74 -5.76
N ASP A 32 0.31 14.33 -5.64
CA ASP A 32 -0.75 13.83 -4.76
C ASP A 32 -1.21 12.43 -5.18
N ARG A 33 -1.26 12.18 -6.49
CA ARG A 33 -1.64 10.87 -7.04
C ARG A 33 -0.57 9.82 -6.78
N ILE A 34 0.70 10.17 -6.90
CA ILE A 34 1.82 9.26 -6.61
C ILE A 34 1.83 8.89 -5.13
N LEU A 35 1.65 9.87 -4.23
CA LEU A 35 1.54 9.61 -2.79
C LEU A 35 0.31 8.78 -2.43
N ALA A 36 -0.83 9.01 -3.10
CA ALA A 36 -2.01 8.18 -2.93
C ALA A 36 -1.75 6.73 -3.37
N LEU A 37 -1.03 6.52 -4.48
CA LEU A 37 -0.67 5.20 -4.98
C LEU A 37 0.30 4.46 -4.04
N ASP A 38 1.30 5.15 -3.49
CA ASP A 38 2.21 4.61 -2.48
C ASP A 38 1.43 4.17 -1.20
N THR A 39 0.51 5.02 -0.74
CA THR A 39 -0.36 4.70 0.41
C THR A 39 -1.25 3.49 0.12
N MET A 40 -1.74 3.33 -1.11
CA MET A 40 -2.55 2.17 -1.51
C MET A 40 -1.76 0.86 -1.47
N VAL A 41 -0.47 0.89 -1.80
CA VAL A 41 0.41 -0.28 -1.71
C VAL A 41 0.61 -0.68 -0.25
N ILE A 42 0.87 0.28 0.63
CA ILE A 42 1.04 0.01 2.08
C ILE A 42 -0.25 -0.56 2.69
N ASN A 43 -1.41 0.02 2.38
CA ASN A 43 -2.70 -0.52 2.82
C ASN A 43 -2.95 -1.94 2.31
N ALA A 44 -2.58 -2.25 1.06
CA ALA A 44 -2.69 -3.60 0.51
C ALA A 44 -1.79 -4.60 1.27
N ILE A 45 -0.55 -4.22 1.58
CA ILE A 45 0.38 -5.02 2.40
C ILE A 45 -0.23 -5.28 3.79
N ALA A 46 -0.80 -4.26 4.43
CA ALA A 46 -1.47 -4.41 5.71
C ALA A 46 -2.66 -5.39 5.66
N LEU A 47 -3.49 -5.33 4.60
CA LEU A 47 -4.59 -6.28 4.42
C LEU A 47 -4.10 -7.73 4.23
N ILE A 48 -3.00 -7.93 3.49
CA ILE A 48 -2.39 -9.25 3.30
C ILE A 48 -1.87 -9.81 4.62
N ILE A 49 -1.19 -8.99 5.43
CA ILE A 49 -0.68 -9.41 6.75
C ILE A 49 -1.83 -9.74 7.69
N LEU A 50 -2.88 -8.90 7.75
CA LEU A 50 -4.07 -9.15 8.57
C LEU A 50 -4.76 -10.46 8.15
N LEU A 51 -4.81 -10.75 6.85
CA LEU A 51 -5.33 -12.01 6.32
C LEU A 51 -4.47 -13.20 6.76
N GLY A 52 -3.14 -13.08 6.68
CA GLY A 52 -2.20 -14.09 7.15
C GLY A 52 -2.39 -14.42 8.64
N ILE A 53 -2.51 -13.39 9.48
CA ILE A 53 -2.77 -13.57 10.92
C ILE A 53 -4.12 -14.28 11.14
N ARG A 54 -5.15 -13.95 10.34
CA ARG A 54 -6.47 -14.59 10.46
C ARG A 54 -6.47 -16.05 10.03
N LEU A 55 -5.70 -16.40 9.01
CA LEU A 55 -5.56 -17.77 8.51
C LEU A 55 -4.54 -18.60 9.29
N GLY A 56 -3.71 -17.96 10.12
CA GLY A 56 -2.68 -18.63 10.92
C GLY A 56 -1.53 -19.19 10.09
N THR A 57 -1.18 -18.53 8.98
CA THR A 57 -0.09 -18.97 8.09
C THR A 57 0.88 -17.83 7.77
N ASP A 58 2.17 -18.15 7.84
CA ASP A 58 3.27 -17.20 7.60
C ASP A 58 3.55 -16.93 6.12
N VAL A 59 2.95 -17.72 5.21
CA VAL A 59 3.15 -17.58 3.75
C VAL A 59 2.74 -16.19 3.24
N TYR A 60 1.69 -15.61 3.83
CA TYR A 60 1.25 -14.26 3.47
C TYR A 60 2.21 -13.18 3.97
N PHE A 61 2.95 -13.43 5.06
CA PHE A 61 3.96 -12.50 5.57
C PHE A 61 5.16 -12.42 4.61
N GLU A 62 5.65 -13.56 4.14
CA GLU A 62 6.72 -13.61 3.13
C GLU A 62 6.31 -12.90 1.83
N SER A 63 5.10 -13.17 1.36
CA SER A 63 4.52 -12.52 0.17
C SER A 63 4.42 -11.00 0.36
N ALA A 64 3.96 -10.55 1.54
CA ALA A 64 3.85 -9.14 1.89
C ALA A 64 5.21 -8.42 1.90
N MET A 65 6.27 -9.07 2.39
CA MET A 65 7.63 -8.51 2.36
C MET A 65 8.15 -8.30 0.93
N ILE A 66 7.92 -9.27 0.04
CA ILE A 66 8.32 -9.15 -1.38
C ILE A 66 7.58 -7.97 -2.03
N ILE A 67 6.27 -7.86 -1.80
CA ILE A 67 5.46 -6.75 -2.31
C ILE A 67 5.94 -5.41 -1.73
N ALA A 68 6.30 -5.35 -0.45
CA ALA A 68 6.82 -4.14 0.19
C ALA A 68 8.11 -3.65 -0.46
N MET A 69 9.05 -4.56 -0.73
CA MET A 69 10.31 -4.22 -1.40
C MET A 69 10.06 -3.70 -2.82
N LEU A 70 9.23 -4.41 -3.61
CA LEU A 70 8.92 -4.00 -4.98
C LEU A 70 8.13 -2.68 -5.03
N GLY A 71 7.18 -2.50 -4.12
CA GLY A 71 6.38 -1.30 -3.99
C GLY A 71 7.21 -0.06 -3.72
N PHE A 72 8.14 -0.15 -2.77
CA PHE A 72 9.07 0.93 -2.45
C PHE A 72 9.98 1.30 -3.63
N VAL A 73 10.55 0.30 -4.32
CA VAL A 73 11.41 0.57 -5.49
C VAL A 73 10.61 1.24 -6.61
N SER A 74 9.36 0.81 -6.84
CA SER A 74 8.47 1.40 -7.85
C SER A 74 8.18 2.88 -7.56
N THR A 75 7.89 3.23 -6.30
CA THR A 75 7.55 4.62 -5.94
C THR A 75 8.76 5.54 -5.99
N VAL A 76 9.95 5.06 -5.60
CA VAL A 76 11.22 5.79 -5.78
C VAL A 76 11.53 6.04 -7.26
N ALA A 77 11.33 5.04 -8.13
CA ALA A 77 11.54 5.19 -9.57
C ALA A 77 10.61 6.25 -10.18
N ILE A 78 9.33 6.23 -9.80
CA ILE A 78 8.34 7.22 -10.25
C ILE A 78 8.69 8.62 -9.75
N ALA A 79 9.09 8.76 -8.49
CA ALA A 79 9.49 10.06 -7.94
C ALA A 79 10.71 10.64 -8.66
N ARG A 80 11.71 9.80 -8.98
CA ARG A 80 12.87 10.21 -9.77
C ARG A 80 12.49 10.65 -11.18
N PHE A 81 11.64 9.86 -11.85
CA PHE A 81 11.16 10.18 -13.19
C PHE A 81 10.47 11.55 -13.25
N VAL A 82 9.60 11.84 -12.29
CA VAL A 82 8.90 13.14 -12.23
C VAL A 82 9.83 14.32 -12.00
N LEU A 83 10.92 14.13 -11.23
CA LEU A 83 11.86 15.21 -10.93
C LEU A 83 12.89 15.45 -12.04
N ARG A 84 13.35 14.40 -12.74
CA ARG A 84 14.48 14.47 -13.67
C ARG A 84 14.13 14.21 -15.13
N GLY A 85 12.93 13.71 -15.44
CA GLY A 85 12.53 13.33 -16.79
C GLY A 85 13.14 12.03 -17.30
N ASP A 86 14.20 11.52 -16.67
CA ASP A 86 14.86 10.25 -16.98
C ASP A 86 15.08 9.38 -15.72
N ILE A 87 14.99 8.06 -15.91
CA ILE A 87 15.06 7.06 -14.83
C ILE A 87 16.51 6.56 -14.65
N ILE A 88 17.28 6.51 -15.74
CA ILE A 88 18.64 5.94 -15.81
C ILE A 88 19.55 6.96 -16.50
N GLU A 89 20.66 7.33 -15.85
CA GLU A 89 21.80 8.01 -16.47
C GLU A 89 22.71 7.00 -17.18
#